data_AF-A0A9Q8Y3U0-F1
#
_entry.id   AF-A0A9Q8Y3U0-F1
#
_cell.length_a   1.000
_cell.length_b   1.000
_cell.length_c   1.000
_cell.angle_alpha   90.00
_cell.angle_beta   90.00
_cell.angle_gamma   90.00
#
_symmetry.space_group_name_H-M   'P 1'
#
loop_
_entity.id
_entity.type
_entity.pdbx_description
1 polymer ?
#
loop_
_entity_poly.entity_id
_entity_poly.type
_entity_poly.pdbx_seq_one_letter_code
_entity_poly.pdbx_strand_id
1 'polypeptide(L)'
;MDTIQNLIINWIPNNLSEDKLSYFGSIIGAFIGLLGGAIVTYITIFFSTRQYRADKFDNTFFNLLNLFREVREEVGQDNIARFLGEISKSAAEIKIMKDRETLDLFINLGYHDDNLLKTLECIPGYKIFKKELSYQQRLQQENVDLDTDEKSQLNDNISRCHQELMNMSLFLPNICETIKLFEDTPNWDNLYSLHSLLKKHDLGIPQIPKDNLKHFYKKCKDQKKNLETINHISDSDKKYEQLVIEHINKIGNNYHKLLGAYFRSFYIVITFIMNSKIKRKKKKEYLRIIRSVLTSKEIIAIFYNSFYYSRGKKVSKLLTSKHSWKRVYFFSSKQDTERVSKNINEGKTDNPDLELTYFNYKELYFNMLDLSKLLK
;
A
#
# COMPACT_ATOMS: atom_id res chain seq x y z
N MET A 1 -28.63 41.73 35.00
CA MET A 1 -28.88 41.19 36.36
C MET A 1 -29.95 42.03 37.08
N ASP A 2 -29.98 43.34 36.84
CA ASP A 2 -30.89 44.30 37.48
C ASP A 2 -32.39 44.01 37.27
N THR A 3 -32.78 43.40 36.14
CA THR A 3 -34.18 43.02 35.87
C THR A 3 -34.68 41.88 36.76
N ILE A 4 -33.82 40.93 37.12
CA ILE A 4 -34.19 39.81 38.00
C ILE A 4 -34.21 40.26 39.46
N GLN A 5 -33.25 41.10 39.87
CA GLN A 5 -33.24 41.69 41.21
C GLN A 5 -34.47 42.58 41.45
N ASN A 6 -34.86 43.42 40.50
CA ASN A 6 -36.05 44.27 40.62
C ASN A 6 -37.36 43.47 40.63
N LEU A 7 -37.43 42.33 39.93
CA LEU A 7 -38.58 41.42 40.00
C LEU A 7 -38.67 40.72 41.35
N ILE A 8 -37.54 40.30 41.93
CA ILE A 8 -37.51 39.62 43.25
C ILE A 8 -37.86 40.62 44.37
N ILE A 9 -37.33 41.84 44.31
CA ILE A 9 -37.56 42.87 45.33
C ILE A 9 -39.02 43.33 45.32
N ASN A 10 -39.63 43.53 44.14
CA ASN A 10 -41.04 43.95 44.03
C ASN A 10 -42.06 42.83 44.33
N TRP A 11 -41.63 41.56 44.32
CA TRP A 11 -42.51 40.44 44.61
C TRP A 11 -42.62 40.13 46.11
N ILE A 12 -41.78 40.73 46.95
CA ILE A 12 -41.84 40.58 48.41
C ILE A 12 -42.76 41.69 48.96
N PRO A 13 -43.97 41.37 49.46
CA PRO A 13 -44.85 42.37 50.07
C PRO A 13 -44.17 43.01 51.28
N ASN A 14 -44.15 44.35 51.34
CA ASN A 14 -43.51 45.15 52.41
C ASN A 14 -44.06 44.94 53.84
N ASN A 15 -45.02 44.02 54.04
CA ASN A 15 -45.70 43.76 55.33
C ASN A 15 -45.68 42.27 55.74
N LEU A 16 -44.69 41.46 55.31
CA LEU A 16 -44.55 40.11 55.87
C LEU A 16 -43.98 40.17 57.30
N SER A 17 -44.70 39.57 58.26
CA SER A 17 -44.16 39.30 59.60
C SER A 17 -42.96 38.34 59.51
N GLU A 18 -42.00 38.46 60.44
CA GLU A 18 -40.79 37.63 60.51
C GLU A 18 -41.09 36.12 60.39
N ASP A 19 -42.17 35.65 61.03
CA ASP A 19 -42.60 34.25 60.99
C ASP A 19 -42.90 33.77 59.57
N LYS A 20 -43.53 34.61 58.74
CA LYS A 20 -43.85 34.25 57.35
C LYS A 20 -42.59 34.24 56.50
N LEU A 21 -41.65 35.15 56.74
CA LEU A 21 -40.36 35.18 56.03
C LEU A 21 -39.55 33.91 56.28
N SER A 22 -39.50 33.46 57.54
CA SER A 22 -38.84 32.20 57.93
C SER A 22 -39.47 30.97 57.27
N TYR A 23 -40.81 30.91 57.23
CA TYR A 23 -41.55 29.85 56.54
C TYR A 23 -41.26 29.81 55.02
N PHE A 24 -41.28 30.95 54.34
CA PHE A 24 -40.95 31.05 52.91
C PHE A 24 -39.49 30.72 52.62
N GLY A 25 -38.56 31.15 53.47
CA GLY A 25 -37.14 30.79 53.36
C GLY A 25 -36.92 29.28 53.44
N SER A 26 -37.67 28.61 54.33
CA SER A 26 -37.62 27.15 54.48
C SER A 26 -38.15 26.42 53.24
N ILE A 27 -39.25 26.90 52.64
CA ILE A 27 -39.82 26.33 51.40
C ILE A 27 -38.86 26.51 50.22
N ILE A 28 -38.33 27.73 50.03
CA ILE A 28 -37.40 28.04 48.95
C ILE A 28 -36.11 27.22 49.11
N GLY A 29 -35.59 27.12 50.34
CA GLY A 29 -34.42 26.30 50.66
C GLY A 29 -34.64 24.82 50.34
N ALA A 30 -35.79 24.26 50.72
CA ALA A 30 -36.16 22.88 50.39
C ALA A 30 -36.29 22.66 48.87
N PHE A 31 -36.91 23.61 48.15
CA PHE A 31 -37.06 23.54 46.70
C PHE A 31 -35.72 23.62 45.96
N ILE A 32 -34.83 24.54 46.38
CA ILE A 32 -33.47 24.65 45.84
C ILE A 32 -32.66 23.38 46.15
N GLY A 33 -32.78 22.83 47.36
CA GLY A 33 -32.14 21.57 47.73
C GLY A 33 -32.60 20.40 46.87
N LEU A 34 -33.91 20.30 46.61
CA LEU A 34 -34.49 19.25 45.77
C LEU A 34 -34.07 19.39 44.30
N LEU A 35 -34.14 20.61 43.73
CA LEU A 35 -33.67 20.87 42.37
C LEU A 35 -32.17 20.63 42.22
N GLY A 36 -31.36 21.11 43.18
CA GLY A 36 -29.92 20.88 43.20
C GLY A 36 -29.57 19.40 43.25
N GLY A 37 -30.23 18.65 44.14
CA GLY A 37 -30.08 17.20 44.24
C GLY A 37 -30.48 16.47 42.95
N ALA A 38 -31.59 16.87 42.32
CA ALA A 38 -32.03 16.30 41.05
C ALA A 38 -31.04 16.56 39.91
N ILE A 39 -30.50 17.78 39.81
CA ILE A 39 -29.50 18.16 38.80
C ILE A 39 -28.20 17.36 38.99
N VAL A 40 -27.68 17.29 40.21
CA VAL A 40 -26.44 16.54 40.52
C VAL A 40 -26.64 15.05 40.22
N THR A 41 -27.78 14.48 40.59
CA THR A 41 -28.10 13.08 40.32
C THR A 41 -28.20 12.81 38.82
N TYR A 42 -28.87 13.68 38.06
CA TYR A 42 -28.98 13.59 36.61
C TYR A 42 -27.60 13.65 35.93
N ILE A 43 -26.74 14.58 36.34
CA ILE A 43 -25.36 14.71 35.85
C ILE A 43 -24.56 13.44 36.17
N THR A 44 -24.69 12.90 37.38
CA THR A 44 -23.99 11.69 37.82
C THR A 44 -24.41 10.46 37.02
N ILE A 45 -25.72 10.27 36.78
CA ILE A 45 -26.25 9.20 35.93
C ILE A 45 -25.73 9.36 34.48
N PHE A 46 -25.69 10.58 33.98
CA PHE A 46 -25.19 10.84 32.63
C PHE A 46 -23.69 10.51 32.47
N PHE A 47 -22.85 10.84 33.46
CA PHE A 47 -21.43 10.51 33.42
C PHE A 47 -21.16 9.02 33.67
N SER A 48 -21.84 8.39 34.63
CA SER A 48 -21.70 6.96 34.92
C SER A 48 -22.13 6.09 33.75
N THR A 49 -23.22 6.41 33.06
CA THR A 49 -23.64 5.68 31.86
C THR A 49 -22.64 5.81 30.71
N ARG A 50 -21.92 6.92 30.60
CA ARG A 50 -20.84 7.10 29.63
C ARG A 50 -19.60 6.27 29.98
N GLN A 51 -19.20 6.25 31.25
CA GLN A 51 -18.08 5.43 31.73
C GLN A 51 -18.40 3.94 31.57
N TYR A 52 -19.57 3.49 32.02
CA TYR A 52 -20.02 2.11 31.87
C TYR A 52 -20.00 1.62 30.41
N ARG A 53 -20.41 2.46 29.45
CA ARG A 53 -20.32 2.11 28.02
C ARG A 53 -18.87 2.02 27.53
N ALA A 54 -17.97 2.85 28.04
CA ALA A 54 -16.54 2.79 27.73
C ALA A 54 -15.91 1.53 28.33
N ASP A 55 -16.17 1.24 29.61
CA ASP A 55 -15.64 0.06 30.31
C ASP A 55 -16.14 -1.24 29.67
N LYS A 56 -17.44 -1.30 29.32
CA LYS A 56 -18.01 -2.43 28.58
C LYS A 56 -17.35 -2.61 27.21
N PHE A 57 -17.05 -1.50 26.52
CA PHE A 57 -16.33 -1.54 25.26
C PHE A 57 -14.90 -2.07 25.47
N ASP A 58 -14.18 -1.57 26.47
CA ASP A 58 -12.82 -2.01 26.81
C ASP A 58 -12.77 -3.51 27.11
N ASN A 59 -13.65 -3.99 27.99
CA ASN A 59 -13.73 -5.40 28.33
C ASN A 59 -14.01 -6.28 27.10
N THR A 60 -14.96 -5.87 26.25
CA THR A 60 -15.27 -6.60 25.01
C THR A 60 -14.10 -6.58 24.03
N PHE A 61 -13.43 -5.43 23.90
CA PHE A 61 -12.25 -5.29 23.05
C PHE A 61 -11.13 -6.24 23.49
N PHE A 62 -10.80 -6.26 24.78
CA PHE A 62 -9.74 -7.12 25.30
C PHE A 62 -10.09 -8.61 25.23
N ASN A 63 -11.36 -8.96 25.41
CA ASN A 63 -11.82 -10.34 25.19
C ASN A 63 -11.64 -10.77 23.71
N LEU A 64 -12.02 -9.91 22.76
CA LEU A 64 -11.80 -10.19 21.33
C LEU A 64 -10.31 -10.23 20.96
N LEU A 65 -9.51 -9.39 21.61
CA LEU A 65 -8.06 -9.38 21.41
C LEU A 65 -7.41 -10.66 21.96
N ASN A 66 -7.85 -11.14 23.11
CA ASN A 66 -7.38 -12.41 23.67
C ASN A 66 -7.78 -13.59 22.78
N LEU A 67 -9.03 -13.65 22.31
CA LEU A 67 -9.47 -14.65 21.34
C LEU A 67 -8.63 -14.59 20.05
N PHE A 68 -8.31 -13.40 19.56
CA PHE A 68 -7.42 -13.24 18.40
C PHE A 68 -6.01 -13.77 18.69
N ARG A 69 -5.47 -13.55 19.89
CA ARG A 69 -4.16 -14.07 20.30
C ARG A 69 -4.16 -15.60 20.39
N GLU A 70 -5.19 -16.20 20.96
CA GLU A 70 -5.34 -17.66 21.04
C GLU A 70 -5.35 -18.28 19.62
N VAL A 71 -6.17 -17.74 18.71
CA VAL A 71 -6.21 -18.19 17.32
C VAL A 71 -4.86 -17.99 16.62
N ARG A 72 -4.15 -16.90 16.91
CA ARG A 72 -2.82 -16.62 16.37
C ARG A 72 -1.80 -17.65 16.85
N GLU A 73 -1.83 -18.00 18.13
CA GLU A 73 -0.93 -18.99 18.73
C GLU A 73 -1.21 -20.39 18.15
N GLU A 74 -2.47 -20.77 17.96
CA GLU A 74 -2.88 -22.02 17.32
C GLU A 74 -2.42 -22.10 15.85
N VAL A 75 -2.56 -21.01 15.10
CA VAL A 75 -2.16 -20.94 13.69
C VAL A 75 -0.64 -21.00 13.55
N GLY A 76 0.11 -20.45 14.49
CA GLY A 76 1.57 -20.47 14.49
C GLY A 76 2.22 -19.56 13.45
N GLN A 77 3.40 -19.02 13.80
CA GLN A 77 4.16 -18.13 12.92
C GLN A 77 4.64 -18.83 11.64
N ASP A 78 4.86 -20.15 11.67
CA ASP A 78 5.34 -20.92 10.54
C ASP A 78 4.34 -20.95 9.38
N ASN A 79 3.04 -21.03 9.68
CA ASN A 79 2.00 -21.00 8.64
C ASN A 79 1.93 -19.65 7.95
N ILE A 80 2.16 -18.56 8.69
CA ILE A 80 2.25 -17.21 8.14
C ILE A 80 3.50 -17.07 7.27
N ALA A 81 4.65 -17.58 7.74
CA ALA A 81 5.89 -17.56 6.97
C ALA A 81 5.79 -18.37 5.67
N ARG A 82 5.17 -19.56 5.70
CA ARG A 82 4.91 -20.39 4.51
C ARG A 82 3.99 -19.68 3.53
N PHE A 83 2.91 -19.07 4.00
CA PHE A 83 2.01 -18.28 3.16
C PHE A 83 2.74 -17.13 2.46
N LEU A 84 3.58 -16.38 3.18
CA LEU A 84 4.39 -15.31 2.60
C LEU A 84 5.46 -15.84 1.65
N GLY A 85 6.06 -17.01 1.94
CA GLY A 85 7.01 -17.68 1.04
C GLY A 85 6.39 -18.03 -0.31
N GLU A 86 5.16 -18.55 -0.32
CA GLU A 86 4.44 -18.83 -1.57
C GLU A 86 4.08 -17.56 -2.34
N ILE A 87 3.74 -16.46 -1.65
CA ILE A 87 3.54 -15.15 -2.31
C ILE A 87 4.85 -14.66 -2.91
N SER A 88 5.96 -14.78 -2.17
CA SER A 88 7.29 -14.38 -2.65
C SER A 88 7.69 -15.14 -3.92
N LYS A 89 7.50 -16.47 -3.92
CA LYS A 89 7.74 -17.32 -5.10
C LYS A 89 6.87 -16.89 -6.27
N SER A 90 5.57 -16.69 -6.03
CA SER A 90 4.66 -16.23 -7.07
C SER A 90 5.00 -14.83 -7.59
N ALA A 91 5.52 -13.94 -6.76
CA ALA A 91 5.95 -12.61 -7.19
C ALA A 91 7.15 -12.69 -8.12
N ALA A 92 8.11 -13.57 -7.84
CA ALA A 92 9.23 -13.83 -8.74
C ALA A 92 8.76 -14.37 -10.10
N GLU A 93 7.84 -15.34 -10.10
CA GLU A 93 7.25 -15.89 -11.33
C GLU A 93 6.53 -14.82 -12.16
N ILE A 94 5.69 -14.01 -11.53
CA ILE A 94 4.93 -12.93 -12.18
C ILE A 94 5.88 -11.84 -12.73
N LYS A 95 6.95 -11.53 -12.00
CA LYS A 95 7.97 -10.57 -12.45
C LYS A 95 8.61 -11.04 -13.76
N ILE A 96 9.06 -12.30 -13.78
CA ILE A 96 9.63 -12.93 -14.99
C ILE A 96 8.64 -12.89 -16.16
N MET A 97 7.35 -13.16 -15.91
CA MET A 97 6.30 -13.07 -16.94
C MET A 97 6.15 -11.64 -17.46
N LYS A 98 6.13 -10.63 -16.58
CA LYS A 98 6.03 -9.22 -16.99
C LYS A 98 7.24 -8.79 -17.82
N ASP A 99 8.43 -9.19 -17.43
CA ASP A 99 9.66 -8.85 -18.15
C ASP A 99 9.69 -9.51 -19.52
N ARG A 100 9.25 -10.77 -19.61
CA ARG A 100 9.12 -11.48 -20.88
C ARG A 100 8.11 -10.80 -21.80
N GLU A 101 6.92 -10.45 -21.31
CA GLU A 101 5.91 -9.73 -22.11
C GLU A 101 6.43 -8.36 -22.56
N THR A 102 7.14 -7.65 -21.68
CA THR A 102 7.77 -6.36 -22.00
C THR A 102 8.81 -6.55 -23.09
N LEU A 103 9.61 -7.61 -23.01
CA LEU A 103 10.61 -7.92 -24.02
C LEU A 103 9.99 -8.34 -25.35
N ASP A 104 8.97 -9.19 -25.33
CA ASP A 104 8.24 -9.60 -26.53
C ASP A 104 7.62 -8.36 -27.19
N LEU A 105 7.07 -7.43 -26.39
CA LEU A 105 6.62 -6.12 -26.87
C LEU A 105 7.79 -5.32 -27.47
N PHE A 106 8.97 -5.29 -26.85
CA PHE A 106 10.15 -4.65 -27.42
C PHE A 106 10.61 -5.30 -28.72
N ILE A 107 10.53 -6.63 -28.85
CA ILE A 107 10.88 -7.35 -30.09
C ILE A 107 9.84 -7.04 -31.17
N ASN A 108 8.56 -6.99 -30.82
CA ASN A 108 7.47 -6.73 -31.75
C ASN A 108 7.37 -5.25 -32.17
N LEU A 109 7.63 -4.30 -31.26
CA LEU A 109 7.76 -2.86 -31.55
C LEU A 109 9.11 -2.57 -32.22
N GLY A 110 10.12 -3.35 -31.87
CA GLY A 110 11.51 -3.35 -32.30
C GLY A 110 11.74 -4.13 -33.58
N TYR A 111 11.03 -3.76 -34.63
CA TYR A 111 11.59 -3.56 -35.97
C TYR A 111 12.31 -4.74 -36.65
N HIS A 112 11.92 -5.03 -37.90
CA HIS A 112 12.77 -5.62 -38.95
C HIS A 112 14.01 -4.78 -39.31
N ASP A 113 14.52 -3.95 -38.40
CA ASP A 113 15.69 -3.11 -38.59
C ASP A 113 16.87 -3.79 -37.90
N ASP A 114 17.63 -4.56 -38.69
CA ASP A 114 18.81 -5.32 -38.26
C ASP A 114 19.79 -4.50 -37.40
N ASN A 115 19.79 -3.17 -37.52
CA ASN A 115 20.66 -2.30 -36.77
C ASN A 115 20.27 -2.16 -35.29
N LEU A 116 18.97 -2.13 -34.97
CA LEU A 116 18.54 -2.06 -33.57
C LEU A 116 18.79 -3.40 -32.87
N LEU A 117 18.52 -4.52 -33.56
CA LEU A 117 18.83 -5.86 -33.06
C LEU A 117 20.33 -6.02 -32.83
N LYS A 118 21.18 -5.59 -33.79
CA LYS A 118 22.64 -5.56 -33.61
C LYS A 118 23.07 -4.69 -32.44
N THR A 119 22.39 -3.56 -32.20
CA THR A 119 22.70 -2.67 -31.07
C THR A 119 22.31 -3.29 -29.73
N LEU A 120 21.16 -3.96 -29.65
CA LEU A 120 20.75 -4.74 -28.46
C LEU A 120 21.68 -5.94 -28.24
N GLU A 121 22.10 -6.63 -29.31
CA GLU A 121 23.10 -7.71 -29.24
C GLU A 121 24.50 -7.23 -28.83
N CYS A 122 24.81 -5.94 -28.95
CA CYS A 122 26.03 -5.36 -28.37
C CYS A 122 25.94 -5.21 -26.85
N ILE A 123 24.74 -5.27 -26.26
CA ILE A 123 24.56 -5.17 -24.81
C ILE A 123 24.81 -6.55 -24.17
N PRO A 124 25.80 -6.69 -23.27
CA PRO A 124 26.15 -7.98 -22.67
C PRO A 124 24.96 -8.67 -22.00
N GLY A 125 24.14 -7.93 -21.25
CA GLY A 125 22.95 -8.45 -20.58
C GLY A 125 21.90 -9.02 -21.52
N TYR A 126 21.70 -8.40 -22.68
CA TYR A 126 20.76 -8.91 -23.68
C TYR A 126 21.28 -10.19 -24.34
N LYS A 127 22.59 -10.33 -24.57
CA LYS A 127 23.21 -11.57 -25.05
C LYS A 127 23.03 -12.73 -24.07
N ILE A 128 23.30 -12.49 -22.79
CA ILE A 128 23.11 -13.49 -21.73
C ILE A 128 21.63 -13.84 -21.64
N PHE A 129 20.75 -12.85 -21.64
CA PHE A 129 19.31 -13.05 -21.62
C PHE A 129 18.82 -13.90 -22.81
N LYS A 130 19.22 -13.57 -24.05
CA LYS A 130 18.83 -14.31 -25.26
C LYS A 130 19.32 -15.76 -25.20
N LYS A 131 20.52 -15.99 -24.67
CA LYS A 131 21.07 -17.34 -24.45
C LYS A 131 20.23 -18.12 -23.43
N GLU A 132 19.87 -17.51 -22.31
CA GLU A 132 19.08 -18.19 -21.27
C GLU A 132 17.61 -18.38 -21.67
N LEU A 133 17.02 -17.44 -22.41
CA LEU A 133 15.69 -17.62 -23.00
C LEU A 133 15.69 -18.82 -23.97
N SER A 134 16.72 -18.93 -24.82
CA SER A 134 16.88 -20.05 -25.75
C SER A 134 17.16 -21.37 -25.02
N TYR A 135 17.78 -21.33 -23.83
CA TYR A 135 18.00 -22.49 -22.98
C TYR A 135 16.69 -22.93 -22.31
N GLN A 136 15.92 -22.00 -21.74
CA GLN A 136 14.61 -22.28 -21.15
C GLN A 136 13.61 -22.85 -22.17
N GLN A 137 13.57 -22.30 -23.38
CA GLN A 137 12.71 -22.80 -24.45
C GLN A 137 13.07 -24.24 -24.84
N ARG A 138 14.37 -24.59 -24.86
CA ARG A 138 14.83 -25.97 -25.10
C ARG A 138 14.41 -26.91 -23.98
N LEU A 139 14.60 -26.53 -22.72
CA LEU A 139 14.17 -27.34 -21.57
C LEU A 139 12.66 -27.59 -21.58
N GLN A 140 11.85 -26.60 -21.96
CA GLN A 140 10.40 -26.76 -22.11
C GLN A 140 10.01 -27.68 -23.27
N GLN A 141 10.76 -27.67 -24.38
CA GLN A 141 10.53 -28.55 -25.53
C GLN A 141 10.95 -30.00 -25.23
N GLU A 142 12.00 -30.18 -24.43
CA GLU A 142 12.60 -31.49 -24.14
C GLU A 142 12.01 -32.16 -22.89
N ASN A 143 11.11 -31.48 -22.15
CA ASN A 143 10.50 -31.99 -20.91
C ASN A 143 11.54 -32.43 -19.86
N VAL A 144 12.69 -31.75 -19.84
CA VAL A 144 13.81 -32.08 -18.93
C VAL A 144 13.52 -31.52 -17.55
N ASP A 145 13.48 -32.40 -16.55
CA ASP A 145 13.36 -32.00 -15.15
C ASP A 145 14.75 -31.67 -14.61
N LEU A 146 15.04 -30.37 -14.49
CA LEU A 146 16.31 -29.89 -13.93
C LEU A 146 16.44 -30.31 -12.46
N ASP A 147 17.68 -30.60 -12.03
CA ASP A 147 17.94 -30.80 -10.61
C ASP A 147 17.82 -29.48 -9.81
N THR A 148 17.94 -29.57 -8.49
CA THR A 148 17.72 -28.43 -7.59
C THR A 148 18.80 -27.36 -7.73
N ASP A 149 20.03 -27.75 -8.05
CA ASP A 149 21.19 -26.86 -8.16
C ASP A 149 21.21 -26.15 -9.53
N GLU A 150 20.87 -26.87 -10.61
CA GLU A 150 20.69 -26.29 -11.94
C GLU A 150 19.52 -25.29 -11.98
N LYS A 151 18.41 -25.60 -11.29
CA LYS A 151 17.30 -24.65 -11.09
C LYS A 151 17.75 -23.40 -10.35
N SER A 152 18.58 -23.53 -9.31
CA SER A 152 19.12 -22.40 -8.56
C SER A 152 20.02 -21.54 -9.43
N GLN A 153 20.96 -22.14 -10.16
CA GLN A 153 21.91 -21.42 -11.00
C GLN A 153 21.22 -20.71 -12.17
N LEU A 154 20.21 -21.34 -12.77
CA LEU A 154 19.38 -20.72 -13.80
C LEU A 154 18.61 -19.51 -13.24
N ASN A 155 18.04 -19.62 -12.04
CA ASN A 155 17.34 -18.52 -11.38
C ASN A 155 18.30 -17.37 -11.02
N ASP A 156 19.53 -17.65 -10.63
CA ASP A 156 20.56 -16.63 -10.37
C ASP A 156 20.95 -15.90 -11.66
N ASN A 157 21.14 -16.64 -12.75
CA ASN A 157 21.43 -16.07 -14.07
C ASN A 157 20.27 -15.18 -14.56
N ILE A 158 19.03 -15.65 -14.42
CA ILE A 158 17.84 -14.88 -14.78
C ILE A 158 17.72 -13.65 -13.89
N SER A 159 17.96 -13.78 -12.59
CA SER A 159 17.90 -12.65 -11.65
C SER A 159 18.95 -11.59 -11.98
N ARG A 160 20.15 -11.99 -12.39
CA ARG A 160 21.23 -11.09 -12.82
C ARG A 160 20.93 -10.43 -14.17
N CYS A 161 20.46 -11.20 -15.16
CA CYS A 161 19.96 -10.65 -16.43
C CYS A 161 18.80 -9.67 -16.20
N HIS A 162 17.90 -10.03 -15.29
CA HIS A 162 16.78 -9.20 -14.89
C HIS A 162 17.26 -7.91 -14.22
N GLN A 163 18.28 -7.96 -13.35
CA GLN A 163 18.84 -6.77 -12.73
C GLN A 163 19.51 -5.86 -13.77
N GLU A 164 20.22 -6.42 -14.75
CA GLU A 164 20.76 -5.66 -15.88
C GLU A 164 19.66 -5.07 -16.78
N LEU A 165 18.60 -5.83 -17.07
CA LEU A 165 17.43 -5.35 -17.81
C LEU A 165 16.64 -4.31 -17.04
N MET A 166 16.52 -4.41 -15.71
CA MET A 166 15.89 -3.40 -14.86
C MET A 166 16.72 -2.13 -14.79
N ASN A 167 18.05 -2.25 -14.74
CA ASN A 167 18.93 -1.11 -14.88
C ASN A 167 18.68 -0.43 -16.24
N MET A 168 18.57 -1.20 -17.33
CA MET A 168 18.18 -0.67 -18.64
C MET A 168 16.75 -0.13 -18.69
N SER A 169 15.79 -0.75 -17.99
CA SER A 169 14.40 -0.31 -17.94
C SER A 169 14.22 0.94 -17.09
N LEU A 170 15.11 1.21 -16.13
CA LEU A 170 15.22 2.49 -15.42
C LEU A 170 15.83 3.58 -16.33
N PHE A 171 16.71 3.20 -17.25
CA PHE A 171 17.18 4.08 -18.32
C PHE A 171 16.10 4.38 -19.35
N LEU A 172 15.10 3.51 -19.50
CA LEU A 172 14.15 3.58 -20.59
C LEU A 172 13.13 4.73 -20.47
N PRO A 173 12.59 5.06 -19.28
CA PRO A 173 11.90 6.32 -19.03
C PRO A 173 12.80 7.53 -19.27
N ASN A 174 14.08 7.50 -18.88
CA ASN A 174 15.00 8.60 -19.16
C ASN A 174 15.27 8.73 -20.67
N ILE A 175 15.38 7.64 -21.41
CA ILE A 175 15.49 7.63 -22.87
C ILE A 175 14.19 8.16 -23.47
N CYS A 176 13.01 7.70 -23.02
CA CYS A 176 11.71 8.14 -23.47
C CYS A 176 11.37 9.59 -23.08
N GLU A 177 11.82 10.07 -21.91
CA GLU A 177 11.63 11.43 -21.40
C GLU A 177 12.63 12.38 -22.03
N THR A 178 13.87 11.93 -22.29
CA THR A 178 14.80 12.65 -23.15
C THR A 178 14.23 12.74 -24.56
N ILE A 179 13.65 11.65 -25.09
CA ILE A 179 12.91 11.65 -26.37
C ILE A 179 11.71 12.62 -26.32
N LYS A 180 10.95 12.72 -25.21
CA LYS A 180 9.87 13.70 -25.02
C LYS A 180 10.35 15.15 -24.90
N LEU A 181 11.41 15.42 -24.14
CA LEU A 181 12.08 16.73 -24.10
C LEU A 181 12.58 17.14 -25.49
N PHE A 182 12.94 16.14 -26.31
CA PHE A 182 13.24 16.29 -27.73
C PHE A 182 12.00 16.53 -28.62
N GLU A 183 10.82 16.05 -28.23
CA GLU A 183 9.54 16.29 -28.93
C GLU A 183 9.10 17.75 -28.85
N ASP A 184 9.39 18.45 -27.74
CA ASP A 184 8.95 19.84 -27.50
C ASP A 184 9.94 20.88 -28.05
N THR A 185 11.26 20.61 -28.01
CA THR A 185 12.29 21.46 -28.65
C THR A 185 13.49 20.62 -29.14
N PRO A 186 13.67 20.43 -30.45
CA PRO A 186 14.80 19.66 -30.97
C PRO A 186 16.09 20.52 -30.90
N ASN A 187 16.76 20.53 -29.74
CA ASN A 187 18.08 21.14 -29.58
C ASN A 187 19.18 20.05 -29.48
N TRP A 188 20.26 20.23 -30.25
CA TRP A 188 21.44 19.38 -30.26
C TRP A 188 22.11 19.22 -28.88
N ASP A 189 21.95 20.17 -27.97
CA ASP A 189 22.51 20.11 -26.61
C ASP A 189 21.90 18.99 -25.75
N ASN A 190 20.61 18.70 -25.93
CA ASN A 190 19.94 17.58 -25.25
C ASN A 190 20.46 16.22 -25.77
N LEU A 191 20.99 16.18 -27.00
CA LEU A 191 21.43 15.00 -27.74
C LEU A 191 22.85 14.66 -27.31
N TYR A 192 23.66 15.71 -27.14
CA TYR A 192 24.96 15.63 -26.48
C TYR A 192 24.81 15.22 -25.00
N SER A 193 23.75 15.69 -24.32
CA SER A 193 23.42 15.27 -22.96
C SER A 193 23.05 13.79 -22.88
N LEU A 194 22.20 13.28 -23.79
CA LEU A 194 21.86 11.85 -23.87
C LEU A 194 23.09 10.99 -24.22
N HIS A 195 23.87 11.39 -25.23
CA HIS A 195 25.09 10.68 -25.59
C HIS A 195 26.11 10.71 -24.44
N SER A 196 26.28 11.83 -23.75
CA SER A 196 27.19 11.92 -22.60
C SER A 196 26.69 11.11 -21.41
N LEU A 197 25.38 11.04 -21.15
CA LEU A 197 24.75 10.16 -20.16
C LEU A 197 25.06 8.69 -20.47
N LEU A 198 24.79 8.27 -21.71
CA LEU A 198 25.04 6.90 -22.16
C LEU A 198 26.54 6.53 -22.12
N LYS A 199 27.43 7.48 -22.42
CA LYS A 199 28.88 7.32 -22.33
C LYS A 199 29.39 7.31 -20.87
N LYS A 200 28.79 8.11 -19.99
CA LYS A 200 29.12 8.19 -18.55
C LYS A 200 28.79 6.90 -17.80
N HIS A 201 27.84 6.12 -18.31
CA HIS A 201 27.46 4.82 -17.76
C HIS A 201 28.14 3.63 -18.45
N ASP A 202 29.16 3.88 -19.27
CA ASP A 202 30.04 2.87 -19.90
C ASP A 202 29.30 1.79 -20.72
N LEU A 203 28.16 2.15 -21.32
CA LEU A 203 27.28 1.21 -22.04
C LEU A 203 27.79 0.79 -23.43
N GLY A 204 29.09 0.94 -23.73
CA GLY A 204 29.71 0.37 -24.93
C GLY A 204 29.00 0.68 -26.25
N ILE A 205 28.48 1.90 -26.43
CA ILE A 205 27.78 2.25 -27.67
C ILE A 205 28.80 2.37 -28.81
N PRO A 206 28.74 1.51 -29.86
CA PRO A 206 29.56 1.71 -31.05
C PRO A 206 29.18 3.05 -31.69
N GLN A 207 30.16 3.80 -32.21
CA GLN A 207 29.90 5.10 -32.85
C GLN A 207 28.82 4.96 -33.93
N ILE A 208 27.59 5.43 -33.64
CA ILE A 208 26.51 5.43 -34.61
C ILE A 208 26.74 6.61 -35.56
N PRO A 209 26.92 6.39 -36.88
CA PRO A 209 27.09 7.48 -37.83
C PRO A 209 25.89 8.45 -37.77
N LYS A 210 26.15 9.76 -37.75
CA LYS A 210 25.13 10.82 -37.62
C LYS A 210 23.97 10.69 -38.62
N ASP A 211 24.23 10.12 -39.79
CA ASP A 211 23.24 9.96 -40.86
C ASP A 211 22.22 8.84 -40.59
N ASN A 212 22.61 7.78 -39.86
CA ASN A 212 21.72 6.68 -39.46
C ASN A 212 20.73 7.13 -38.38
N LEU A 213 21.19 7.98 -37.46
CA LEU A 213 20.34 8.64 -36.48
C LEU A 213 19.24 9.45 -37.18
N LYS A 214 19.59 10.27 -38.17
CA LYS A 214 18.64 11.11 -38.93
C LYS A 214 17.55 10.29 -39.64
N HIS A 215 17.89 9.12 -40.17
CA HIS A 215 16.95 8.21 -40.82
C HIS A 215 16.02 7.49 -39.83
N PHE A 216 16.57 6.99 -38.72
CA PHE A 216 15.81 6.44 -37.60
C PHE A 216 14.77 7.45 -37.08
N TYR A 217 15.16 8.72 -36.91
CA TYR A 217 14.26 9.77 -36.45
C TYR A 217 13.13 10.12 -37.41
N LYS A 218 13.37 10.16 -38.72
CA LYS A 218 12.30 10.39 -39.72
C LYS A 218 11.26 9.28 -39.65
N LYS A 219 11.71 8.03 -39.48
CA LYS A 219 10.88 6.83 -39.34
C LYS A 219 10.06 6.82 -38.05
N CYS A 220 10.64 7.22 -36.91
CA CYS A 220 9.91 7.37 -35.64
C CYS A 220 8.87 8.52 -35.68
N LYS A 221 9.20 9.63 -36.36
CA LYS A 221 8.28 10.77 -36.54
C LYS A 221 7.10 10.43 -37.44
N ASP A 222 7.30 9.60 -38.46
CA ASP A 222 6.22 9.11 -39.33
C ASP A 222 5.34 8.05 -38.61
N GLN A 223 5.89 7.35 -37.61
CA GLN A 223 5.18 6.42 -36.73
C GLN A 223 4.47 7.10 -35.53
N LYS A 224 4.57 8.43 -35.39
CA LYS A 224 3.84 9.28 -34.43
C LYS A 224 2.30 9.08 -34.46
N LYS A 225 1.77 8.38 -35.47
CA LYS A 225 0.36 8.00 -35.62
C LYS A 225 -0.07 6.80 -34.74
N ASN A 226 0.85 6.02 -34.17
CA ASN A 226 0.56 4.84 -33.33
C ASN A 226 0.53 5.16 -31.82
N LEU A 227 -0.34 6.10 -31.43
CA LEU A 227 -0.71 6.40 -30.04
C LEU A 227 -1.31 5.19 -29.27
N GLU A 228 -1.60 4.09 -29.96
CA GLU A 228 -2.05 2.81 -29.39
C GLU A 228 -1.04 2.23 -28.38
N THR A 229 0.25 2.52 -28.54
CA THR A 229 1.32 1.97 -27.68
C THR A 229 1.27 2.48 -26.24
N ILE A 230 0.84 3.72 -25.99
CA ILE A 230 0.68 4.27 -24.62
C ILE A 230 -0.55 3.67 -23.93
N ASN A 231 -1.62 3.42 -24.68
CA ASN A 231 -2.79 2.70 -24.15
C ASN A 231 -2.43 1.25 -23.79
N HIS A 232 -1.58 0.58 -24.59
CA HIS A 232 -1.06 -0.76 -24.27
C HIS A 232 -0.26 -0.83 -22.96
N ILE A 233 0.51 0.19 -22.60
CA ILE A 233 1.25 0.22 -21.32
C ILE A 233 0.28 0.32 -20.12
N SER A 234 -0.76 1.16 -20.22
CA SER A 234 -1.80 1.27 -19.19
C SER A 234 -2.59 -0.03 -19.02
N ASP A 235 -2.87 -0.73 -20.11
CA ASP A 235 -3.54 -2.03 -20.09
C ASP A 235 -2.63 -3.15 -19.57
N SER A 236 -1.32 -3.07 -19.80
CA SER A 236 -0.32 -3.99 -19.23
C SER A 236 -0.29 -3.91 -17.70
N ASP A 237 -0.35 -2.72 -17.11
CA ASP A 237 -0.35 -2.59 -15.65
C ASP A 237 -1.63 -3.11 -15.00
N LYS A 238 -2.79 -2.94 -15.64
CA LYS A 238 -4.05 -3.55 -15.17
C LYS A 238 -4.01 -5.07 -15.27
N LYS A 239 -3.51 -5.61 -16.39
CA LYS A 239 -3.33 -7.04 -16.60
C LYS A 239 -2.36 -7.63 -15.56
N TYR A 240 -1.27 -6.93 -15.28
CA TYR A 240 -0.33 -7.28 -14.22
C TYR A 240 -1.00 -7.32 -12.84
N GLU A 241 -1.75 -6.28 -12.46
CA GLU A 241 -2.49 -6.27 -11.20
C GLU A 241 -3.48 -7.46 -11.12
N GLN A 242 -4.13 -7.79 -12.22
CA GLN A 242 -5.10 -8.88 -12.30
C GLN A 242 -4.42 -10.25 -12.13
N LEU A 243 -3.27 -10.48 -12.75
CA LEU A 243 -2.44 -11.68 -12.56
C LEU A 243 -2.00 -11.83 -11.09
N VAL A 244 -1.55 -10.74 -10.45
CA VAL A 244 -1.19 -10.73 -9.03
C VAL A 244 -2.39 -11.13 -8.15
N ILE A 245 -3.57 -10.57 -8.43
CA ILE A 245 -4.81 -10.92 -7.73
C ILE A 245 -5.15 -12.40 -7.92
N GLU A 246 -5.05 -12.95 -9.13
CA GLU A 246 -5.35 -14.35 -9.43
C GLU A 246 -4.43 -15.31 -8.66
N HIS A 247 -3.13 -15.06 -8.71
CA HIS A 247 -2.15 -15.88 -7.99
C HIS A 247 -2.34 -15.80 -6.47
N ILE A 248 -2.51 -14.61 -5.90
CA ILE A 248 -2.77 -14.46 -4.47
C ILE A 248 -4.10 -15.11 -4.08
N ASN A 249 -5.12 -15.11 -4.95
CA ASN A 249 -6.36 -15.85 -4.70
C ASN A 249 -6.14 -17.36 -4.67
N LYS A 250 -5.34 -17.90 -5.59
CA LYS A 250 -4.97 -19.32 -5.59
C LYS A 250 -4.24 -19.70 -4.30
N ILE A 251 -3.22 -18.93 -3.91
CA ILE A 251 -2.47 -19.14 -2.67
C ILE A 251 -3.40 -19.01 -1.46
N GLY A 252 -4.19 -17.94 -1.38
CA GLY A 252 -5.11 -17.69 -0.28
C GLY A 252 -6.17 -18.79 -0.12
N ASN A 253 -6.61 -19.41 -1.22
CA ASN A 253 -7.52 -20.56 -1.17
C ASN A 253 -6.83 -21.82 -0.61
N ASN A 254 -5.57 -22.07 -0.99
CA ASN A 254 -4.79 -23.20 -0.46
C ASN A 254 -4.53 -23.06 1.04
N TYR A 255 -4.25 -21.83 1.50
CA TYR A 255 -4.03 -21.51 2.91
C TYR A 255 -5.32 -21.20 3.67
N HIS A 256 -6.50 -21.27 3.05
CA HIS A 256 -7.75 -20.87 3.70
C HIS A 256 -8.05 -21.71 4.94
N LYS A 257 -7.76 -23.01 4.90
CA LYS A 257 -7.97 -23.91 6.06
C LYS A 257 -7.05 -23.54 7.23
N LEU A 258 -5.83 -23.10 6.95
CA LEU A 258 -4.81 -22.78 7.95
C LEU A 258 -4.99 -21.36 8.51
N LEU A 259 -5.10 -20.36 7.63
CA LEU A 259 -5.10 -18.94 8.02
C LEU A 259 -6.50 -18.31 8.05
N GLY A 260 -7.54 -19.05 7.66
CA GLY A 260 -8.90 -18.52 7.58
C GLY A 260 -9.45 -18.08 8.93
N ALA A 261 -9.16 -18.84 9.99
CA ALA A 261 -9.52 -18.47 11.36
C ALA A 261 -8.79 -17.18 11.78
N TYR A 262 -7.48 -17.11 11.58
CA TYR A 262 -6.65 -15.94 11.86
C TYR A 262 -7.21 -14.65 11.22
N PHE A 263 -7.41 -14.65 9.89
CA PHE A 263 -7.89 -13.47 9.18
C PHE A 263 -9.33 -13.08 9.58
N ARG A 264 -10.18 -14.06 9.91
CA ARG A 264 -11.54 -13.80 10.37
C ARG A 264 -11.55 -13.18 11.76
N SER A 265 -10.76 -13.71 12.70
CA SER A 265 -10.65 -13.15 14.05
C SER A 265 -10.11 -11.72 14.00
N PHE A 266 -9.08 -11.46 13.17
CA PHE A 266 -8.60 -10.10 12.92
C PHE A 266 -9.72 -9.19 12.37
N TYR A 267 -10.46 -9.64 11.35
CA TYR A 267 -11.58 -8.89 10.79
C TYR A 267 -12.65 -8.54 11.84
N ILE A 268 -12.98 -9.48 12.73
CA ILE A 268 -13.97 -9.27 13.80
C ILE A 268 -13.50 -8.14 14.75
N VAL A 269 -12.24 -8.19 15.20
CA VAL A 269 -11.65 -7.18 16.07
C VAL A 269 -11.69 -5.80 15.40
N ILE A 270 -11.24 -5.70 14.14
CA ILE A 270 -11.25 -4.45 13.39
C ILE A 270 -12.68 -3.94 13.19
N THR A 271 -13.61 -4.81 12.83
CA THR A 271 -15.03 -4.45 12.64
C THR A 271 -15.64 -3.92 13.93
N PHE A 272 -15.35 -4.56 15.07
CA PHE A 272 -15.80 -4.10 16.39
C PHE A 272 -15.33 -2.68 16.70
N ILE A 273 -14.05 -2.38 16.48
CA ILE A 273 -13.50 -1.03 16.68
C ILE A 273 -14.13 -0.04 15.69
N MET A 274 -14.16 -0.37 14.41
CA MET A 274 -14.56 0.55 13.35
C MET A 274 -16.05 0.88 13.40
N ASN A 275 -16.91 -0.09 13.73
CA ASN A 275 -18.37 0.10 13.79
C ASN A 275 -18.87 0.64 15.14
N SER A 276 -18.00 0.75 16.15
CA SER A 276 -18.40 1.29 17.46
C SER A 276 -18.68 2.80 17.44
N LYS A 277 -19.45 3.26 18.44
CA LYS A 277 -19.79 4.68 18.65
C LYS A 277 -18.69 5.46 19.40
N ILE A 278 -17.53 4.87 19.68
CA ILE A 278 -16.47 5.52 20.44
C ILE A 278 -15.81 6.66 19.65
N LYS A 279 -15.20 7.60 20.38
CA LYS A 279 -14.49 8.73 19.76
C LYS A 279 -13.32 8.24 18.92
N ARG A 280 -13.04 8.97 17.84
CA ARG A 280 -11.96 8.66 16.90
C ARG A 280 -10.58 8.51 17.55
N LYS A 281 -10.23 9.38 18.52
CA LYS A 281 -8.95 9.30 19.25
C LYS A 281 -8.78 7.91 19.88
N LYS A 282 -9.83 7.40 20.50
CA LYS A 282 -9.88 6.06 21.09
C LYS A 282 -9.83 4.95 20.03
N LYS A 283 -10.56 5.06 18.91
CA LYS A 283 -10.41 4.09 17.78
C LYS A 283 -8.96 3.95 17.33
N LYS A 284 -8.24 5.08 17.16
CA LYS A 284 -6.81 5.07 16.80
C LYS A 284 -5.94 4.39 17.86
N GLU A 285 -6.26 4.60 19.14
CA GLU A 285 -5.57 3.97 20.27
C GLU A 285 -5.72 2.45 20.22
N TYR A 286 -6.95 1.92 20.08
CA TYR A 286 -7.15 0.47 19.95
C TYR A 286 -6.49 -0.11 18.69
N LEU A 287 -6.58 0.58 17.55
CA LEU A 287 -5.89 0.14 16.34
C LEU A 287 -4.36 0.12 16.50
N ARG A 288 -3.80 1.02 17.31
CA ARG A 288 -2.38 1.00 17.68
C ARG A 288 -2.06 -0.19 18.58
N ILE A 289 -2.93 -0.52 19.53
CA ILE A 289 -2.78 -1.71 20.39
C ILE A 289 -2.82 -2.99 19.55
N ILE A 290 -3.79 -3.12 18.64
CA ILE A 290 -3.86 -4.26 17.71
C ILE A 290 -2.59 -4.35 16.89
N ARG A 291 -2.10 -3.22 16.39
CA ARG A 291 -0.87 -3.21 15.61
C ARG A 291 0.36 -3.61 16.42
N SER A 292 0.48 -3.15 17.67
CA SER A 292 1.65 -3.45 18.52
C SER A 292 1.75 -4.91 18.93
N VAL A 293 0.66 -5.69 18.82
CA VAL A 293 0.71 -7.14 19.11
C VAL A 293 1.06 -7.98 17.88
N LEU A 294 1.06 -7.39 16.68
CA LEU A 294 1.37 -8.07 15.41
C LEU A 294 2.85 -7.94 15.07
N THR A 295 3.42 -8.99 14.48
CA THR A 295 4.76 -8.94 13.86
C THR A 295 4.70 -8.26 12.48
N SER A 296 5.85 -7.84 11.95
CA SER A 296 5.92 -7.28 10.59
C SER A 296 5.41 -8.27 9.53
N LYS A 297 5.76 -9.57 9.66
CA LYS A 297 5.24 -10.65 8.80
C LYS A 297 3.71 -10.74 8.86
N GLU A 298 3.13 -10.63 10.05
CA GLU A 298 1.68 -10.66 10.22
C GLU A 298 0.99 -9.45 9.58
N ILE A 299 1.58 -8.26 9.70
CA ILE A 299 1.08 -7.04 9.07
C ILE A 299 1.11 -7.20 7.53
N ILE A 300 2.18 -7.77 6.98
CA ILE A 300 2.32 -8.03 5.54
C ILE A 300 1.31 -9.10 5.08
N ALA A 301 1.12 -10.18 5.85
CA ALA A 301 0.12 -11.19 5.53
C ALA A 301 -1.30 -10.61 5.52
N ILE A 302 -1.62 -9.76 6.50
CA ILE A 302 -2.88 -9.02 6.55
C ILE A 302 -3.00 -8.06 5.36
N PHE A 303 -1.91 -7.42 4.94
CA PHE A 303 -1.89 -6.55 3.76
C PHE A 303 -2.28 -7.32 2.50
N TYR A 304 -1.62 -8.45 2.21
CA TYR A 304 -1.94 -9.27 1.03
C TYR A 304 -3.35 -9.85 1.07
N ASN A 305 -3.77 -10.32 2.25
CA ASN A 305 -5.16 -10.76 2.45
C ASN A 305 -6.14 -9.63 2.15
N SER A 306 -5.88 -8.41 2.62
CA SER A 306 -6.81 -7.29 2.51
C SER A 306 -6.95 -6.77 1.09
N PHE A 307 -5.83 -6.62 0.36
CA PHE A 307 -5.80 -5.90 -0.92
C PHE A 307 -5.95 -6.79 -2.14
N TYR A 308 -5.51 -8.05 -2.07
CA TYR A 308 -5.45 -8.94 -3.23
C TYR A 308 -6.35 -10.17 -3.07
N TYR A 309 -6.50 -10.69 -1.85
CA TYR A 309 -7.38 -11.84 -1.64
C TYR A 309 -8.86 -11.42 -1.64
N SER A 310 -9.65 -12.09 -2.49
CA SER A 310 -11.08 -11.80 -2.70
C SER A 310 -11.89 -11.82 -1.40
N ARG A 311 -11.62 -12.77 -0.49
CA ARG A 311 -12.32 -12.89 0.80
C ARG A 311 -11.89 -11.81 1.80
N GLY A 312 -10.70 -11.23 1.67
CA GLY A 312 -10.19 -10.17 2.55
C GLY A 312 -10.56 -8.75 2.11
N LYS A 313 -11.23 -8.57 0.96
CA LYS A 313 -11.65 -7.26 0.44
C LYS A 313 -12.50 -6.42 1.40
N LYS A 314 -13.23 -7.06 2.34
CA LYS A 314 -13.96 -6.34 3.39
C LYS A 314 -13.01 -5.67 4.40
N VAL A 315 -11.88 -6.31 4.70
CA VAL A 315 -10.85 -5.78 5.60
C VAL A 315 -10.21 -4.54 4.98
N SER A 316 -9.80 -4.59 3.71
CA SER A 316 -9.25 -3.40 3.05
C SER A 316 -10.26 -2.26 3.05
N LYS A 317 -11.54 -2.50 2.74
CA LYS A 317 -12.57 -1.47 2.86
C LYS A 317 -12.64 -0.87 4.25
N LEU A 318 -12.55 -1.66 5.33
CA LEU A 318 -12.55 -1.10 6.69
C LEU A 318 -11.29 -0.27 6.96
N LEU A 319 -10.12 -0.77 6.58
CA LEU A 319 -8.83 -0.12 6.85
C LEU A 319 -8.57 1.10 5.95
N THR A 320 -9.14 1.14 4.75
CA THR A 320 -8.95 2.23 3.77
C THR A 320 -10.18 3.12 3.58
N SER A 321 -11.36 2.74 4.13
CA SER A 321 -12.61 3.47 3.87
C SER A 321 -12.42 4.97 4.08
N LYS A 322 -12.70 5.72 3.00
CA LYS A 322 -12.73 7.18 2.98
C LYS A 322 -13.95 7.74 3.71
N HIS A 323 -14.62 7.01 4.60
CA HIS A 323 -15.80 7.50 5.32
C HIS A 323 -15.44 8.74 6.14
N SER A 324 -15.62 9.91 5.50
CA SER A 324 -15.74 11.31 5.89
C SER A 324 -14.79 11.89 6.97
N TRP A 325 -14.03 11.09 7.72
CA TRP A 325 -13.28 11.54 8.89
C TRP A 325 -11.91 10.84 8.98
N LYS A 326 -11.12 11.01 7.91
CA LYS A 326 -9.67 10.71 7.72
C LYS A 326 -9.24 9.23 7.85
N ARG A 327 -8.51 8.76 6.83
CA ARG A 327 -7.93 7.41 6.67
C ARG A 327 -7.31 6.87 7.95
N VAL A 328 -7.58 5.60 8.23
CA VAL A 328 -6.87 4.83 9.25
C VAL A 328 -5.57 4.35 8.62
N TYR A 329 -4.45 4.94 9.02
CA TYR A 329 -3.11 4.54 8.59
C TYR A 329 -2.70 3.23 9.28
N PHE A 330 -3.34 2.12 8.87
CA PHE A 330 -3.08 0.82 9.50
C PHE A 330 -1.74 0.23 9.09
N PHE A 331 -1.41 0.28 7.79
CA PHE A 331 -0.20 -0.31 7.23
C PHE A 331 0.97 0.65 7.15
N SER A 332 0.71 1.93 6.91
CA SER A 332 1.74 2.98 6.86
C SER A 332 1.08 4.35 7.05
N SER A 333 1.83 5.30 7.62
CA SER A 333 1.42 6.71 7.66
C SER A 333 1.49 7.35 6.27
N LYS A 334 0.65 8.37 6.01
CA LYS A 334 0.70 9.10 4.73
C LYS A 334 2.09 9.68 4.46
N GLN A 335 2.71 10.25 5.49
CA GLN A 335 4.03 10.88 5.39
C GLN A 335 5.10 9.84 5.04
N ASP A 336 5.07 8.65 5.67
CA ASP A 336 6.03 7.59 5.38
C ASP A 336 5.83 7.05 3.96
N THR A 337 4.58 6.81 3.55
CA THR A 337 4.30 6.34 2.18
C THR A 337 4.71 7.36 1.12
N GLU A 338 4.47 8.66 1.36
CA GLU A 338 4.90 9.74 0.45
C GLU A 338 6.42 9.89 0.41
N ARG A 339 7.10 9.78 1.56
CA ARG A 339 8.57 9.79 1.66
C ARG A 339 9.18 8.63 0.88
N VAL A 340 8.67 7.42 1.09
CA VAL A 340 9.12 6.21 0.38
C VAL A 340 8.88 6.35 -1.12
N SER A 341 7.70 6.81 -1.53
CA SER A 341 7.40 7.06 -2.95
C SER A 341 8.35 8.09 -3.58
N LYS A 342 8.66 9.18 -2.86
CA LYS A 342 9.60 10.19 -3.33
C LYS A 342 11.00 9.63 -3.49
N ASN A 343 11.51 8.90 -2.50
CA ASN A 343 12.85 8.30 -2.54
C ASN A 343 12.98 7.29 -3.70
N ILE A 344 11.94 6.49 -3.96
CA ILE A 344 11.93 5.55 -5.08
C ILE A 344 11.96 6.30 -6.42
N ASN A 345 11.14 7.34 -6.58
CA ASN A 345 11.12 8.15 -7.80
C ASN A 345 12.44 8.89 -8.05
N GLU A 346 13.19 9.21 -6.99
CA GLU A 346 14.54 9.79 -7.08
C GLU A 346 15.65 8.75 -7.31
N GLY A 347 15.30 7.47 -7.51
CA GLY A 347 16.27 6.39 -7.73
C GLY A 347 17.06 5.99 -6.48
N LYS A 348 16.65 6.41 -5.29
CA LYS A 348 17.33 6.14 -4.01
C LYS A 348 16.86 4.80 -3.40
N THR A 349 16.95 3.71 -4.18
CA THR A 349 16.45 2.38 -3.79
C THR A 349 17.28 1.69 -2.70
N ASP A 350 18.51 2.15 -2.49
CA ASP A 350 19.41 1.63 -1.45
C ASP A 350 19.38 2.44 -0.16
N ASN A 351 18.50 3.44 -0.08
CA ASN A 351 18.40 4.27 1.11
C ASN A 351 17.80 3.46 2.29
N PRO A 352 18.45 3.42 3.47
CA PRO A 352 17.85 2.88 4.69
C PRO A 352 16.51 3.56 5.07
N ASP A 353 16.24 4.78 4.58
CA ASP A 353 14.98 5.52 4.81
C ASP A 353 13.74 4.95 4.09
N LEU A 354 13.85 3.78 3.45
CA LEU A 354 12.71 3.06 2.86
C LEU A 354 11.87 2.30 3.89
N GLU A 355 12.10 2.53 5.18
CA GLU A 355 11.24 2.04 6.25
C GLU A 355 9.86 2.70 6.18
N LEU A 356 8.82 1.87 6.07
CA LEU A 356 7.47 2.26 6.45
C LEU A 356 7.35 2.09 7.96
N THR A 357 6.33 2.70 8.56
CA THR A 357 6.20 2.76 10.02
C THR A 357 6.27 1.40 10.75
N TYR A 358 5.98 0.29 10.05
CA TYR A 358 5.80 -1.03 10.67
C TYR A 358 6.47 -2.21 9.96
N PHE A 359 7.00 -1.99 8.76
CA PHE A 359 7.73 -2.99 7.98
C PHE A 359 8.58 -2.26 6.93
N ASN A 360 9.65 -2.87 6.47
CA ASN A 360 10.46 -2.26 5.42
C ASN A 360 9.73 -2.35 4.07
N TYR A 361 9.79 -1.31 3.24
CA TYR A 361 9.25 -1.36 1.88
C TYR A 361 9.78 -2.56 1.08
N LYS A 362 11.04 -2.95 1.29
CA LYS A 362 11.68 -4.11 0.65
C LYS A 362 11.06 -5.45 1.04
N GLU A 363 10.24 -5.49 2.09
CA GLU A 363 9.50 -6.69 2.48
C GLU A 363 8.20 -6.88 1.66
N LEU A 364 7.82 -5.89 0.85
CA LEU A 364 6.71 -6.02 -0.10
C LEU A 364 7.19 -6.75 -1.36
N TYR A 365 6.38 -7.68 -1.85
CA TYR A 365 6.67 -8.49 -3.02
C TYR A 365 6.29 -7.83 -4.35
N PHE A 366 5.33 -6.90 -4.36
CA PHE A 366 4.89 -6.16 -5.54
C PHE A 366 5.09 -4.65 -5.37
N ASN A 367 6.17 -4.25 -4.70
CA ASN A 367 6.77 -2.91 -4.62
C ASN A 367 5.90 -1.73 -5.12
N MET A 368 5.93 -1.41 -6.42
CA MET A 368 5.20 -0.25 -6.97
C MET A 368 3.68 -0.41 -6.90
N LEU A 369 3.18 -1.61 -7.17
CA LEU A 369 1.76 -1.92 -7.07
C LEU A 369 1.30 -1.84 -5.61
N ASP A 370 2.06 -2.42 -4.68
CA ASP A 370 1.77 -2.41 -3.24
C ASP A 370 1.79 -0.98 -2.67
N LEU A 371 2.77 -0.16 -3.07
CA LEU A 371 2.85 1.24 -2.66
C LEU A 371 1.63 2.04 -3.15
N SER A 372 1.16 1.78 -4.38
CA SER A 372 -0.05 2.42 -4.92
C SER A 372 -1.30 2.10 -4.08
N LYS A 373 -1.37 0.90 -3.47
CA LYS A 373 -2.47 0.51 -2.56
C LYS A 373 -2.38 1.24 -1.22
N LEU A 374 -1.17 1.47 -0.71
CA LEU A 374 -0.93 2.25 0.51
C LEU A 374 -1.26 3.75 0.34
N LEU A 375 -1.16 4.27 -0.89
CA LEU A 375 -1.50 5.66 -1.24
C LEU A 375 -2.99 5.90 -1.52
N LYS A 376 -3.79 4.86 -1.76
CA LYS A 376 -5.25 4.95 -1.98
C LYS A 376 -6.02 5.24 -0.69
#